data_AF-A0A7I5E5V0-F1
#
_entry.id   AF-A0A7I5E5V0-F1
#
_cell.length_a   1.000
_cell.length_b   1.000
_cell.length_c   1.000
_cell.angle_alpha   90.00
_cell.angle_beta   90.00
_cell.angle_gamma   90.00
#
_symmetry.space_group_name_H-M   'P 1'
#
loop_
_entity.id
_entity.type
_entity.pdbx_description
1 polymer ?
#
loop_
_entity_poly.entity_id
_entity_poly.type
_entity_poly.pdbx_seq_one_letter_code
_entity_poly.pdbx_strand_id
1 'polypeptide(L)'
;MFSLATVAFLTLLSTSGHASMCPDTNGMSDEVRQTFVNKHNAYRTLVAKGEAKNAKEIGGYAPKAARMLKVTYDCAIEENTMNFAKKCVFAHNSYSERNNWGQNLYMTSILNQNKTVAAAKSVDLWFDELQQKWCSL
;
A
#
# COMPACT_ATOMS: atom_id res chain seq x y z
N MET A 1 -53.14 41.94 -14.85
CA MET A 1 -51.66 41.98 -14.82
C MET A 1 -51.20 40.96 -13.78
N PHE A 2 -50.81 39.76 -14.21
CA PHE A 2 -50.40 38.68 -13.30
C PHE A 2 -48.89 38.75 -13.08
N SER A 3 -48.48 39.02 -11.84
CA SER A 3 -47.07 39.09 -11.46
C SER A 3 -46.56 37.68 -11.12
N LEU A 4 -45.70 37.13 -11.97
CA LEU A 4 -45.00 35.85 -11.73
C LEU A 4 -43.87 36.09 -10.73
N ALA A 5 -44.00 35.55 -9.51
CA ALA A 5 -42.91 35.53 -8.55
C ALA A 5 -41.93 34.41 -8.92
N THR A 6 -40.73 34.76 -9.35
CA THR A 6 -39.61 33.83 -9.57
C THR A 6 -38.99 33.45 -8.23
N VAL A 7 -39.23 32.22 -7.78
CA VAL A 7 -38.56 31.63 -6.62
C VAL A 7 -37.19 31.13 -7.06
N ALA A 8 -36.12 31.82 -6.65
CA ALA A 8 -34.75 31.36 -6.85
C ALA A 8 -34.45 30.20 -5.89
N PHE A 9 -34.37 28.97 -6.41
CA PHE A 9 -33.91 27.81 -5.65
C PHE A 9 -32.39 27.86 -5.54
N LEU A 10 -31.88 28.22 -4.36
CA LEU A 10 -30.45 28.23 -4.06
C LEU A 10 -29.98 26.77 -3.89
N THR A 11 -29.40 26.17 -4.93
CA THR A 11 -28.80 24.83 -4.83
C THR A 11 -27.45 24.94 -4.11
N LEU A 12 -27.41 24.49 -2.85
CA LEU A 12 -26.17 24.31 -2.10
C LEU A 12 -25.37 23.14 -2.71
N LEU A 13 -24.44 23.46 -3.61
CA LEU A 13 -23.39 22.55 -4.06
C LEU A 13 -22.47 22.23 -2.87
N SER A 14 -22.80 21.16 -2.15
CA SER A 14 -21.91 20.59 -1.13
C SER A 14 -20.77 19.88 -1.87
N THR A 15 -19.66 20.58 -2.08
CA THR A 15 -18.43 19.93 -2.54
C THR A 15 -17.86 19.16 -1.35
N SER A 16 -18.10 17.84 -1.32
CA SER A 16 -17.38 16.94 -0.42
C SER A 16 -15.93 16.87 -0.87
N GLY A 17 -15.12 17.82 -0.38
CA GLY A 17 -13.67 17.77 -0.52
C GLY A 17 -13.16 16.49 0.13
N HIS A 18 -12.82 15.48 -0.68
CA HIS A 18 -12.06 14.33 -0.19
C HIS A 18 -10.68 14.85 0.21
N ALA A 19 -10.36 14.81 1.50
CA ALA A 19 -8.99 15.04 1.96
C ALA A 19 -8.12 13.88 1.47
N SER A 20 -7.15 14.20 0.61
CA SER A 20 -6.19 13.22 0.08
C SER A 20 -5.30 12.67 1.20
N MET A 21 -4.88 11.40 1.12
CA MET A 21 -4.06 10.77 2.17
C MET A 21 -2.67 11.41 2.26
N CYS A 22 -2.08 11.73 1.11
CA CYS A 22 -0.77 12.36 0.96
C CYS A 22 -0.77 13.23 -0.30
N PRO A 23 0.16 14.19 -0.47
CA PRO A 23 0.23 14.99 -1.70
C PRO A 23 0.31 14.14 -2.97
N ASP A 24 -0.54 14.42 -3.97
CA ASP A 24 -0.62 13.62 -5.22
C ASP A 24 0.45 13.99 -6.27
N THR A 25 1.54 14.63 -5.84
CA THR A 25 2.57 15.21 -6.71
C THR A 25 3.60 14.21 -7.23
N ASN A 26 3.69 13.03 -6.62
CA ASN A 26 4.68 12.00 -6.98
C ASN A 26 4.10 10.86 -7.83
N GLY A 27 2.81 10.95 -8.20
CA GLY A 27 2.10 9.95 -8.99
C GLY A 27 1.59 8.75 -8.20
N MET A 28 1.65 8.76 -6.87
CA MET A 28 0.90 7.84 -6.01
C MET A 28 -0.51 8.41 -5.81
N SER A 29 -1.53 7.58 -5.99
CA SER A 29 -2.92 7.93 -5.69
C SER A 29 -3.36 7.25 -4.39
N ASP A 30 -4.39 7.79 -3.75
CA ASP A 30 -4.98 7.19 -2.54
C ASP A 30 -5.41 5.74 -2.72
N GLU A 31 -5.87 5.36 -3.92
CA GLU A 31 -6.20 3.96 -4.23
C GLU A 31 -4.97 3.04 -4.09
N VAL A 32 -3.82 3.48 -4.59
CA VAL A 32 -2.56 2.73 -4.50
C VAL A 32 -2.09 2.65 -3.04
N ARG A 33 -2.14 3.77 -2.32
CA ARG A 33 -1.77 3.87 -0.89
C ARG A 33 -2.64 2.95 -0.04
N GLN A 34 -3.95 3.00 -0.25
CA GLN A 34 -4.93 2.17 0.44
C GLN A 34 -4.73 0.69 0.11
N THR A 35 -4.38 0.36 -1.13
CA THR A 35 -4.06 -1.02 -1.54
C THR A 35 -2.87 -1.57 -0.76
N PHE A 36 -1.78 -0.81 -0.64
CA PHE A 36 -0.63 -1.21 0.18
C PHE A 36 -1.02 -1.46 1.64
N VAL A 37 -1.65 -0.47 2.29
CA VAL A 37 -1.98 -0.56 3.73
C VAL A 37 -3.03 -1.65 4.02
N ASN A 38 -4.02 -1.83 3.15
CA ASN A 38 -5.05 -2.85 3.34
C ASN A 38 -4.47 -4.25 3.22
N LYS A 39 -3.66 -4.53 2.20
CA LYS A 39 -3.08 -5.86 2.01
C LYS A 39 -2.07 -6.19 3.10
N HIS A 40 -1.20 -5.26 3.48
CA HIS A 40 -0.31 -5.47 4.63
C HIS A 40 -1.09 -5.81 5.90
N ASN A 41 -2.13 -5.04 6.23
CA ASN A 41 -2.94 -5.31 7.42
C ASN A 41 -3.77 -6.60 7.33
N ALA A 42 -4.25 -6.97 6.14
CA ALA A 42 -4.92 -8.25 5.93
C ALA A 42 -3.97 -9.43 6.22
N TYR A 43 -2.75 -9.40 5.68
CA TYR A 43 -1.76 -10.43 5.93
C TYR A 43 -1.26 -10.46 7.38
N ARG A 44 -1.02 -9.30 7.99
CA ARG A 44 -0.71 -9.21 9.43
C ARG A 44 -1.81 -9.80 10.29
N THR A 45 -3.07 -9.63 9.90
CA THR A 45 -4.23 -10.24 10.59
C THR A 45 -4.23 -11.76 10.45
N LEU A 46 -3.98 -12.30 9.25
CA LEU A 46 -3.88 -13.75 9.03
C LEU A 46 -2.77 -14.37 9.87
N VAL A 47 -1.59 -13.75 9.91
CA VAL A 47 -0.47 -14.21 10.75
C VAL A 47 -0.84 -14.12 12.23
N ALA A 48 -1.41 -13.00 12.67
CA ALA A 48 -1.77 -12.80 14.08
C ALA A 48 -2.74 -13.86 14.61
N LYS A 49 -3.69 -14.28 13.77
CA LYS A 49 -4.66 -15.34 14.10
C LYS A 49 -4.09 -16.76 14.02
N GLY A 50 -2.89 -16.93 13.45
CA GLY A 50 -2.30 -18.23 13.16
C GLY A 50 -3.00 -18.95 12.00
N GLU A 51 -3.50 -18.18 11.02
CA GLU A 51 -4.21 -18.67 9.83
C GLU A 51 -3.34 -18.62 8.56
N ALA A 52 -2.15 -18.02 8.65
CA ALA A 52 -1.19 -17.97 7.56
C ALA A 52 -0.41 -19.30 7.45
N LYS A 53 -0.50 -19.98 6.31
CA LYS A 53 0.19 -21.27 6.09
C LYS A 53 1.70 -21.07 5.95
N ASN A 54 2.48 -21.99 6.53
CA ASN A 54 3.92 -22.07 6.25
C ASN A 54 4.19 -22.82 4.94
N ALA A 55 5.44 -22.79 4.50
CA ALA A 55 5.95 -23.67 3.46
C ALA A 55 5.63 -25.14 3.75
N LYS A 56 5.36 -25.92 2.71
CA LYS A 56 4.91 -27.32 2.79
C LYS A 56 5.85 -28.18 3.63
N GLU A 57 7.14 -27.91 3.56
CA GLU A 57 8.21 -28.64 4.27
C GLU A 57 8.19 -28.38 5.78
N ILE A 58 7.85 -27.16 6.20
CA ILE A 58 7.67 -26.81 7.62
C ILE A 58 6.32 -27.36 8.10
N GLY A 59 5.30 -27.28 7.24
CA GLY A 59 3.94 -27.67 7.56
C GLY A 59 3.24 -26.70 8.52
N GLY A 60 1.94 -26.89 8.66
CA GLY A 60 1.11 -26.11 9.58
C GLY A 60 1.01 -24.62 9.21
N TYR A 61 0.92 -23.79 10.25
CA TYR A 61 0.64 -22.36 10.15
C TYR A 61 1.66 -21.56 10.96
N ALA A 62 1.86 -20.29 10.59
CA ALA A 62 2.64 -19.35 11.38
C ALA A 62 2.05 -19.23 12.80
N PRO A 63 2.89 -19.07 13.83
CA PRO A 63 2.41 -18.96 15.20
C PRO A 63 1.56 -17.70 15.39
N LYS A 64 0.56 -17.79 16.29
CA LYS A 64 -0.26 -16.64 16.68
C LYS A 64 0.61 -15.54 17.26
N ALA A 65 0.35 -14.30 16.86
CA ALA A 65 1.06 -13.15 17.40
C ALA A 65 0.29 -12.56 18.59
N ALA A 66 0.95 -12.45 19.75
CA ALA A 66 0.32 -11.88 20.93
C ALA A 66 -0.05 -10.40 20.77
N ARG A 67 0.75 -9.63 20.02
CA ARG A 67 0.60 -8.17 19.83
C ARG A 67 1.07 -7.72 18.44
N MET A 68 0.37 -8.14 17.39
CA MET A 68 0.64 -7.66 16.02
C MET A 68 0.03 -6.27 15.82
N LEU A 69 0.87 -5.23 15.70
CA LEU A 69 0.40 -3.85 15.50
C LEU A 69 -0.25 -3.66 14.12
N LYS A 70 -1.28 -2.83 14.02
CA LYS A 70 -1.82 -2.38 12.72
C LYS A 70 -0.86 -1.35 12.12
N VAL A 71 -0.58 -1.47 10.82
CA VAL A 71 0.22 -0.46 10.10
C VAL A 71 -0.68 0.65 9.56
N THR A 72 -0.16 1.87 9.53
CA THR A 72 -0.77 3.05 8.91
C THR A 72 0.10 3.55 7.78
N TYR A 73 -0.48 4.33 6.87
CA TYR A 73 0.27 4.95 5.78
C TYR A 73 1.03 6.17 6.32
N ASP A 74 2.24 6.41 5.85
CA ASP A 74 3.07 7.56 6.24
C ASP A 74 3.63 8.25 5.00
N CYS A 75 3.26 9.52 4.82
CA CYS A 75 3.62 10.30 3.63
C CYS A 75 5.11 10.65 3.57
N ALA A 76 5.81 10.75 4.70
CA ALA A 76 7.26 11.01 4.71
C ALA A 76 8.03 9.76 4.25
N ILE A 77 7.54 8.56 4.58
CA ILE A 77 8.08 7.30 4.05
C ILE A 77 7.82 7.20 2.55
N GLU A 78 6.62 7.54 2.08
CA GLU A 78 6.29 7.59 0.65
C GLU A 78 7.22 8.54 -0.10
N GLU A 79 7.38 9.78 0.37
CA GLU A 79 8.21 10.78 -0.28
C GLU A 79 9.66 10.31 -0.45
N ASN A 80 10.28 9.82 0.64
CA ASN A 80 11.64 9.28 0.59
C ASN A 80 11.76 8.09 -0.38
N THR A 81 10.82 7.15 -0.29
CA THR A 81 10.80 5.94 -1.15
C THR A 81 10.61 6.31 -2.61
N MET A 82 9.72 7.26 -2.92
CA MET A 82 9.46 7.72 -4.28
C MET A 82 10.64 8.49 -4.88
N ASN A 83 11.37 9.27 -4.07
CA ASN A 83 12.60 9.93 -4.51
C ASN A 83 13.66 8.91 -4.93
N PHE A 84 13.74 7.77 -4.25
CA PHE A 84 14.61 6.68 -4.67
C PHE A 84 14.06 5.89 -5.87
N ALA A 85 12.78 5.53 -5.86
CA ALA A 85 12.13 4.75 -6.93
C ALA A 85 12.24 5.43 -8.31
N LYS A 86 12.17 6.77 -8.35
CA LYS A 86 12.35 7.57 -9.58
C LYS A 86 13.74 7.45 -10.20
N LYS A 87 14.75 6.94 -9.49
CA LYS A 87 16.06 6.64 -10.06
C LYS A 87 16.04 5.39 -10.96
N CYS A 88 14.97 4.60 -10.91
CA CYS A 88 14.79 3.40 -11.74
C CYS A 88 15.92 2.37 -11.59
N VAL A 89 16.48 2.23 -10.39
CA VAL A 89 17.48 1.22 -10.05
C VAL A 89 16.85 0.17 -9.15
N PHE A 90 16.86 -1.10 -9.58
CA PHE A 90 16.37 -2.21 -8.76
C PHE A 90 17.45 -2.70 -7.80
N ALA A 91 17.71 -1.92 -6.76
CA ALA A 91 18.62 -2.25 -5.67
C ALA A 91 18.19 -1.50 -4.41
N HIS A 92 18.60 -1.95 -3.23
CA HIS A 92 18.40 -1.18 -2.00
C HIS A 92 19.36 0.01 -1.95
N ASN A 93 18.87 1.20 -1.60
CA ASN A 93 19.74 2.29 -1.13
C ASN A 93 20.25 2.01 0.29
N SER A 94 21.25 2.77 0.74
CA SER A 94 21.81 2.59 2.08
C SER A 94 20.77 2.86 3.15
N TYR A 95 20.88 2.16 4.28
CA TYR A 95 19.93 2.26 5.39
C TYR A 95 19.78 3.70 5.91
N SER A 96 20.90 4.45 5.96
CA SER A 96 20.92 5.86 6.36
C SER A 96 20.18 6.78 5.38
N GLU A 97 20.22 6.51 4.06
CA GLU A 97 19.52 7.33 3.05
C GLU A 97 17.98 7.20 3.12
N ARG A 98 17.48 6.15 3.78
CA ARG A 98 16.05 5.86 3.96
C ARG A 98 15.63 6.04 5.41
N ASN A 99 16.25 6.99 6.12
CA ASN A 99 15.95 7.34 7.51
C ASN A 99 15.92 6.13 8.46
N ASN A 100 16.75 5.11 8.18
CA ASN A 100 16.78 3.86 8.93
C ASN A 100 15.44 3.08 8.88
N TRP A 101 14.66 3.21 7.82
CA TRP A 101 13.47 2.40 7.57
C TRP A 101 13.80 1.09 6.85
N GLY A 102 12.98 0.06 7.09
CA GLY A 102 12.96 -1.17 6.29
C GLY A 102 12.50 -0.89 4.85
N GLN A 103 12.78 -1.81 3.93
CA GLN A 103 12.39 -1.66 2.52
C GLN A 103 12.21 -3.04 1.89
N ASN A 104 11.12 -3.20 1.16
CA ASN A 104 10.94 -4.29 0.21
C ASN A 104 10.93 -3.70 -1.21
N LEU A 105 11.40 -4.47 -2.19
CA LEU A 105 11.46 -4.05 -3.59
C LEU A 105 10.66 -5.03 -4.45
N TYR A 106 10.06 -4.50 -5.50
CA TYR A 106 9.36 -5.29 -6.51
C TYR A 106 9.57 -4.64 -7.88
N MET A 107 9.76 -5.45 -8.91
CA MET A 107 9.79 -5.02 -10.29
C MET A 107 9.05 -6.00 -11.19
N THR A 108 8.62 -5.53 -12.35
CA THR A 108 7.97 -6.33 -13.39
C THR A 108 8.49 -5.91 -14.76
N SER A 109 8.48 -6.84 -15.71
CA SER A 109 8.78 -6.56 -17.12
C SER A 109 7.64 -5.83 -17.85
N ILE A 110 6.45 -5.78 -17.25
CA ILE A 110 5.30 -5.07 -17.83
C ILE A 110 5.50 -3.57 -17.67
N LEU A 111 5.70 -2.88 -18.79
CA LEU A 111 5.82 -1.43 -18.84
C LEU A 111 4.47 -0.76 -18.56
N ASN A 112 4.50 0.40 -17.89
CA ASN A 112 3.31 1.20 -17.57
C ASN A 112 2.18 0.42 -16.88
N GLN A 113 2.54 -0.61 -16.09
CA GLN A 113 1.59 -1.41 -15.35
C GLN A 113 0.73 -0.52 -14.44
N ASN A 114 -0.55 -0.87 -14.33
CA ASN A 114 -1.45 -0.22 -13.38
C ASN A 114 -0.86 -0.29 -11.96
N LYS A 115 -0.72 0.86 -11.30
CA LYS A 115 -0.03 0.98 -10.00
C LYS A 115 -0.77 0.25 -8.87
N THR A 116 -2.10 0.23 -8.88
CA THR A 116 -2.90 -0.53 -7.91
C THR A 116 -2.62 -2.03 -8.06
N VAL A 117 -2.58 -2.54 -9.29
CA VAL A 117 -2.24 -3.94 -9.57
C VAL A 117 -0.79 -4.25 -9.17
N ALA A 118 0.15 -3.36 -9.45
CA ALA A 118 1.55 -3.54 -9.04
C ALA A 118 1.71 -3.54 -7.51
N ALA A 119 1.01 -2.65 -6.80
CA ALA A 119 0.96 -2.62 -5.35
C ALA A 119 0.38 -3.92 -4.78
N ALA A 120 -0.72 -4.42 -5.35
CA ALA A 120 -1.30 -5.69 -4.90
C ALA A 120 -0.33 -6.86 -5.10
N LYS A 121 0.21 -7.02 -6.31
CA LYS A 121 1.13 -8.12 -6.64
C LYS A 121 2.42 -8.08 -5.83
N SER A 122 3.00 -6.91 -5.59
CA SER A 122 4.22 -6.79 -4.80
C SER A 122 4.02 -7.29 -3.37
N VAL A 123 2.94 -6.88 -2.69
CA VAL A 123 2.63 -7.32 -1.33
C VAL A 123 2.31 -8.81 -1.28
N ASP A 124 1.60 -9.34 -2.28
CA ASP A 124 1.31 -10.77 -2.39
C ASP A 124 2.61 -11.57 -2.50
N LEU A 125 3.52 -11.16 -3.39
CA LEU A 125 4.81 -11.85 -3.59
C LEU A 125 5.69 -11.81 -2.34
N TRP A 126 5.79 -10.66 -1.67
CA TRP A 126 6.54 -10.57 -0.42
C TRP A 126 5.93 -11.41 0.70
N PHE A 127 4.62 -11.62 0.72
CA PHE A 127 3.97 -12.46 1.71
C PHE A 127 4.07 -13.95 1.38
N ASP A 128 4.00 -14.31 0.10
CA ASP A 128 4.10 -15.68 -0.39
C ASP A 128 5.45 -16.32 -0.05
N GLU A 129 6.45 -15.51 0.25
CA GLU A 129 7.70 -15.89 0.91
C GLU A 129 7.49 -16.83 2.12
N LEU A 130 6.42 -16.66 2.90
CA LEU A 130 6.10 -17.54 4.02
C LEU A 130 5.76 -18.97 3.59
N GLN A 131 5.12 -19.10 2.43
CA GLN A 131 4.69 -20.36 1.84
C GLN A 131 5.73 -20.97 0.89
N GLN A 132 6.73 -20.17 0.50
CA GLN A 132 7.82 -20.58 -0.36
C GLN A 132 9.05 -20.89 0.50
N LYS A 133 9.79 -21.92 0.09
CA LYS A 133 11.02 -22.30 0.79
C LYS A 133 12.09 -21.23 0.54
N TRP A 134 12.47 -20.46 1.55
CA TRP A 134 13.70 -19.68 1.52
C TRP A 134 14.90 -20.55 1.85
N CYS A 135 15.39 -21.28 0.83
CA CYS A 135 16.76 -21.79 0.81
C CYS A 135 17.11 -22.16 -0.64
N SER A 136 17.44 -21.16 -1.47
CA SER A 136 18.24 -21.28 -2.71
C SER A 136 18.54 -19.87 -3.24
N LEU A 137 19.53 -19.21 -2.64
CA LEU A 137 20.52 -18.49 -3.43
C LEU A 137 21.54 -19.53 -3.91
#